data_AF-A0A380FVH5-F1
#
_entry.id   AF-A0A380FVH5-F1
#
_cell.length_a   1.000
_cell.length_b   1.000
_cell.length_c   1.000
_cell.angle_alpha   90.00
_cell.angle_beta   90.00
_cell.angle_gamma   90.00
#
_symmetry.space_group_name_H-M   'P 1'
#
loop_
_entity.id
_entity.type
_entity.pdbx_description
1 polymer ?
#
loop_
_entity_poly.entity_id
_entity_poly.type
_entity_poly.pdbx_seq_one_letter_code
_entity_poly.pdbx_strand_id
1 'polypeptide(L)' 'MNHESKQSDWRTVANCLASQNYISIVKGLVHHFTAIEDEEILNKIYDDFMNDDSITTVLNNDLQTIINQYLSK' A
#
# COMPACT_ATOMS: atom_id res chain seq x y z
N MET A 1 13.06 13.48 -22.69
CA MET A 1 12.49 12.71 -21.56
C MET A 1 12.04 13.71 -20.52
N ASN A 2 10.75 14.03 -20.47
CA ASN A 2 10.15 14.70 -19.32
C ASN A 2 9.51 13.60 -18.48
N HIS A 3 10.23 13.13 -17.45
CA HIS A 3 9.57 12.43 -16.35
C HIS A 3 8.90 13.50 -15.50
N GLU A 4 7.74 13.99 -15.96
CA GLU A 4 6.76 14.51 -15.02
C GLU A 4 6.38 13.31 -14.16
N SER A 5 6.94 13.24 -12.96
CA SER A 5 6.46 12.29 -11.96
C SER A 5 4.99 12.60 -11.80
N LYS A 6 4.11 11.74 -12.33
CA LYS A 6 2.69 11.75 -11.98
C LYS A 6 2.65 11.87 -10.47
N GLN A 7 2.16 13.00 -9.97
CA GLN A 7 1.99 13.22 -8.56
C GLN A 7 1.23 12.00 -8.04
N SER A 8 1.84 11.29 -7.09
CA SER A 8 1.33 10.00 -6.64
C SER A 8 -0.06 10.23 -6.02
N ASP A 9 -1.07 9.57 -6.59
CA ASP A 9 -2.45 9.66 -6.14
C ASP A 9 -2.69 8.68 -4.97
N TRP A 10 -1.76 8.70 -4.00
CA TRP A 10 -1.75 7.80 -2.84
C TRP A 10 -3.07 7.86 -2.07
N ARG A 11 -3.76 9.00 -2.07
CA ARG A 11 -5.10 9.15 -1.46
C ARG A 11 -6.14 8.26 -2.12
N THR A 12 -6.10 8.10 -3.44
CA THR A 12 -7.01 7.20 -4.16
C THR A 12 -6.73 5.74 -3.81
N VAL A 13 -5.44 5.39 -3.73
CA VAL A 13 -5.00 4.04 -3.33
C VAL A 13 -5.38 3.76 -1.86
N ALA A 14 -5.15 4.71 -0.97
CA ALA A 14 -5.49 4.65 0.45
C ALA A 14 -6.99 4.46 0.66
N ASN A 15 -7.83 5.22 -0.05
CA ASN A 15 -9.29 5.07 0.00
C ASN A 15 -9.74 3.68 -0.49
N CYS A 16 -9.11 3.15 -1.55
CA CYS A 16 -9.39 1.80 -2.02
C CYS A 16 -9.04 0.76 -0.95
N LEU A 17 -7.84 0.85 -0.36
CA LEU A 17 -7.36 -0.11 0.63
C LEU A 17 -8.13 -0.06 1.96
N ALA A 18 -8.52 1.15 2.42
CA ALA A 18 -9.35 1.32 3.61
C ALA A 18 -10.70 0.57 3.50
N SER A 19 -11.24 0.40 2.29
CA SER A 19 -12.49 -0.34 2.06
C SER A 19 -12.37 -1.87 2.14
N GLN A 20 -11.15 -2.43 2.16
CA GLN A 20 -10.89 -3.86 1.96
C GLN A 20 -10.36 -4.58 3.22
N ASN A 21 -10.57 -4.02 4.43
CA ASN A 21 -9.97 -4.52 5.67
C ASN A 21 -8.44 -4.60 5.64
N TYR A 22 -7.80 -3.77 4.80
CA TYR A 22 -6.36 -3.79 4.59
C TYR A 22 -5.55 -3.54 5.88
N ILE A 23 -6.14 -2.82 6.83
CA ILE A 23 -5.57 -2.57 8.17
C ILE A 23 -5.14 -3.86 8.89
N SER A 24 -6.00 -4.87 8.94
CA SER A 24 -5.71 -6.12 9.65
C SER A 24 -4.61 -6.92 8.96
N ILE A 25 -4.53 -6.84 7.63
CA ILE A 25 -3.49 -7.51 6.84
C ILE A 25 -2.13 -6.88 7.12
N VAL A 26 -2.04 -5.54 7.01
CA VAL A 26 -0.77 -4.82 7.24
C VAL A 26 -0.28 -5.05 8.67
N LYS A 27 -1.15 -4.88 9.68
CA LYS A 27 -0.77 -5.11 11.08
C LYS A 27 -0.33 -6.55 11.33
N GLY A 28 -1.05 -7.52 10.78
CA GLY A 28 -0.69 -8.94 10.89
C GLY A 28 0.68 -9.26 10.28
N LEU A 29 1.01 -8.65 9.12
CA LEU A 29 2.32 -8.79 8.50
C LEU A 29 3.43 -8.14 9.33
N VAL A 30 3.20 -6.91 9.81
CA VAL A 30 4.18 -6.20 10.66
C VAL A 30 4.45 -7.02 11.92
N HIS A 31 3.42 -7.49 12.60
CA HIS A 31 3.54 -8.35 13.77
C HIS A 31 4.34 -9.63 13.45
N HIS A 32 4.03 -10.31 12.35
CA HIS A 32 4.71 -11.54 11.94
C HIS A 32 6.22 -11.35 11.74
N PHE A 33 6.64 -10.27 11.08
CA PHE A 33 8.05 -10.04 10.75
C PHE A 33 8.86 -9.36 11.86
N THR A 34 8.20 -8.63 12.76
CA THR A 34 8.90 -7.80 13.77
C THR A 34 8.66 -8.23 15.21
N ALA A 35 7.71 -9.15 15.44
CA ALA A 35 7.21 -9.55 16.76
C ALA A 35 6.68 -8.38 17.61
N ILE A 36 6.34 -7.24 17.00
CA ILE A 36 5.70 -6.11 17.70
C ILE A 36 4.27 -6.52 18.06
N GLU A 37 3.97 -6.55 19.37
CA GLU A 37 2.63 -6.83 19.92
C GLU A 37 1.89 -5.56 20.35
N ASP A 38 2.61 -4.44 20.47
CA ASP A 38 2.05 -3.17 20.89
C ASP A 38 1.12 -2.60 19.80
N GLU A 39 -0.19 -2.65 20.07
CA GLU A 39 -1.22 -2.19 19.15
C GLU A 39 -1.11 -0.69 18.85
N GLU A 40 -0.62 0.15 19.76
CA GLU A 40 -0.41 1.58 19.50
C GLU A 40 0.71 1.79 18.48
N ILE A 41 1.79 1.02 18.59
CA ILE A 41 2.89 1.04 17.61
C ILE A 41 2.41 0.53 16.26
N LEU A 42 1.65 -0.56 16.22
CA LEU A 42 1.07 -1.10 14.98
C LEU A 42 0.11 -0.10 14.30
N ASN A 43 -0.68 0.64 15.07
CA ASN A 43 -1.52 1.72 14.55
C ASN A 43 -0.69 2.84 13.91
N LYS A 44 0.36 3.32 14.59
CA LYS A 44 1.24 4.38 14.05
C LYS A 44 1.91 3.96 12.75
N ILE A 45 2.44 2.73 12.69
CA ILE A 45 3.05 2.19 11.47
C ILE A 45 2.03 2.15 10.32
N TYR A 46 0.80 1.71 10.60
CA TYR A 46 -0.26 1.69 9.59
C TYR A 46 -0.62 3.10 9.12
N ASP A 47 -0.81 4.05 10.04
CA ASP A 47 -1.16 5.43 9.71
C ASP A 47 -0.06 6.12 8.91
N ASP A 48 1.21 5.93 9.28
CA ASP A 48 2.36 6.47 8.55
C ASP A 48 2.46 5.86 7.14
N PHE A 49 2.25 4.53 7.03
CA PHE A 49 2.25 3.85 5.74
C PHE A 49 1.11 4.32 4.82
N MET A 50 -0.09 4.54 5.37
CA MET A 50 -1.27 4.95 4.60
C MET A 50 -1.24 6.41 4.17
N ASN A 51 -0.49 7.26 4.89
CA ASN A 51 -0.44 8.71 4.66
C ASN A 51 0.76 9.17 3.82
N ASP A 52 1.48 8.24 3.19
CA ASP A 52 2.67 8.51 2.38
C ASP A 52 2.54 7.89 0.97
N ASP A 53 3.30 8.44 0.02
CA ASP A 53 3.45 7.95 -1.35
C ASP A 53 3.92 6.48 -1.40
N SER A 54 4.51 5.97 -0.31
CA SER A 54 4.91 4.57 -0.16
C SER A 54 3.76 3.58 -0.45
N ILE A 55 2.51 3.92 -0.14
CA ILE A 55 1.37 3.04 -0.44
C ILE A 55 1.17 2.83 -1.95
N THR A 56 1.60 3.78 -2.79
CA THR A 56 1.47 3.61 -4.26
C THR A 56 2.41 2.56 -4.81
N THR A 57 3.45 2.17 -4.06
CA THR A 57 4.32 1.05 -4.44
C THR A 57 3.61 -0.30 -4.31
N VAL A 58 2.43 -0.38 -3.66
CA VAL A 58 1.57 -1.56 -3.73
C VAL A 58 1.19 -1.87 -5.18
N LEU A 59 0.97 -0.82 -5.99
CA LEU A 59 0.75 -0.92 -7.44
C LEU A 59 2.07 -0.79 -8.21
N ASN A 60 3.12 -1.51 -7.80
CA ASN A 60 4.40 -1.52 -8.50
C ASN A 60 4.32 -2.13 -9.92
N ASN A 61 5.43 -2.03 -10.64
CA ASN A 61 5.56 -2.51 -12.02
C ASN A 61 5.24 -4.00 -12.20
N ASP A 62 5.54 -4.85 -11.22
CA ASP A 62 5.28 -6.29 -11.32
C ASP A 62 3.78 -6.57 -11.25
N LEU A 63 3.08 -5.96 -10.30
CA LEU A 63 1.62 -6.08 -10.20
C LEU A 63 0.93 -5.47 -11.42
N GLN A 64 1.41 -4.31 -11.91
CA GLN A 64 0.90 -3.72 -13.14
C GLN A 64 1.12 -4.63 -14.35
N THR A 65 2.26 -5.32 -14.43
CA THR A 65 2.55 -6.29 -15.50
C THR A 65 1.56 -7.44 -15.46
N ILE A 66 1.30 -8.00 -14.28
CA ILE A 66 0.30 -9.06 -14.08
C ILE A 66 -1.09 -8.56 -14.48
N ILE A 67 -1.51 -7.39 -14.01
CA ILE A 67 -2.80 -6.78 -14.38
C ILE A 67 -2.91 -6.65 -15.90
N ASN A 68 -1.87 -6.12 -16.55
CA ASN A 68 -1.84 -5.91 -18.00
C ASN A 68 -1.89 -7.22 -18.80
N GLN A 69 -1.38 -8.34 -18.26
CA GLN A 69 -1.52 -9.66 -18.90
C GLN A 69 -2.98 -10.13 -18.98
N TYR A 70 -3.80 -9.79 -17.98
CA TYR A 70 -5.22 -10.15 -17.97
C TYR A 70 -6.11 -9.11 -18.68
N LEU A 71 -5.67 -7.85 -18.75
CA LEU A 71 -6.41 -6.77 -19.42
C LEU A 71 -6.06 -6.63 -20.91
N SER A 72 -4.87 -7.03 -21.34
CA SER A 72 -4.57 -7.21 -22.77
C SER A 72 -5.30 -8.45 -23.27
N LYS A 73 -6.49 -8.24 -23.82
CA LYS A 73 -7.15 -9.24 -24.68
C LYS A 73 -6.31 -9.53 -25.92
#